data_AF-A0A556QKQ1-F1
#
_entry.id   AF-A0A556QKQ1-F1
#
_cell.length_a   1.000
_cell.length_b   1.000
_cell.length_c   1.000
_cell.angle_alpha   90.00
_cell.angle_beta   90.00
_cell.angle_gamma   90.00
#
_symmetry.space_group_name_H-M   'P 1'
#
loop_
_entity.id
_entity.type
_entity.pdbx_description
1 polymer ?
#
loop_
_entity_poly.entity_id
_entity_poly.type
_entity_poly.pdbx_seq_one_letter_code
_entity_poly.pdbx_strand_id
1 'polypeptide(L)'
;MKLAVIISFLALAPLAHGGPYSGPAGTEGSEAIHMNDSAFTAWATGVSELVRGPVNIANPGLGNASFGTGNSALGSPGGDGEDDVYEVVSLGDGGWITLTFDKPITNGAGWDFAVFENGFSNTFLELAFVEVSSNGIDFFRFESVSLTPVTTQIGGFGSVDTTNLHNLAGKYRTGWGTGFDLSELSIIGSLLDINAITHVRIVDVVGTIDPAHASYDSLGNIINDPYSTPFNTGGFDLDAIGVRYEAIPEPASLALLAGFASVCFIGTRRRRS
;
A
#
# COMPACT_ATOMS: atom_id res chain seq x y z
N MET A 1 17.26 66.28 -22.39
CA MET A 1 17.60 64.93 -21.89
C MET A 1 16.32 64.31 -21.34
N LYS A 2 15.75 63.30 -22.02
CA LYS A 2 14.52 62.63 -21.55
C LYS A 2 14.94 61.34 -20.84
N LEU A 3 14.67 61.25 -19.54
CA LEU A 3 14.96 60.09 -18.72
C LEU A 3 13.89 59.03 -19.01
N ALA A 4 14.28 57.89 -19.56
CA ALA A 4 13.40 56.74 -19.73
C ALA A 4 13.40 55.94 -18.42
N VAL A 5 12.25 55.91 -17.74
CA VAL A 5 12.03 55.04 -16.57
C VAL A 5 11.62 53.68 -17.10
N ILE A 6 12.48 52.68 -16.93
CA ILE A 6 12.17 51.28 -17.22
C ILE A 6 11.51 50.70 -15.97
N ILE A 7 10.20 50.47 -16.04
CA ILE A 7 9.46 49.73 -15.01
C ILE A 7 9.60 48.24 -15.35
N SER A 8 10.41 47.55 -14.56
CA SER A 8 10.52 46.08 -14.65
C SER A 8 9.30 45.47 -13.96
N PHE A 9 8.39 44.87 -14.73
CA PHE A 9 7.32 44.04 -14.21
C PHE A 9 7.93 42.70 -13.79
N LEU A 10 8.11 42.50 -12.49
CA LEU A 10 8.40 41.19 -11.93
C LEU A 10 7.11 40.37 -12.03
N ALA A 11 7.03 39.46 -13.00
CA ALA A 11 5.95 38.50 -13.09
C ALA A 11 6.06 37.55 -11.89
N LEU A 12 5.20 37.69 -10.88
CA LEU A 12 4.95 36.60 -9.94
C LEU A 12 4.29 35.48 -10.73
N ALA A 13 5.01 34.38 -10.96
CA ALA A 13 4.38 33.14 -11.38
C ALA A 13 3.37 32.73 -10.29
N PRO A 14 2.14 32.34 -10.64
CA PRO A 14 1.24 31.75 -9.67
C PRO A 14 1.94 30.49 -9.13
N LEU A 15 2.07 30.41 -7.81
CA LEU A 15 2.41 29.16 -7.15
C LEU A 15 1.36 28.14 -7.59
N ALA A 16 1.78 27.12 -8.35
CA ALA A 16 0.96 25.94 -8.54
C ALA A 16 0.62 25.42 -7.14
N HIS A 17 -0.63 25.61 -6.71
CA HIS A 17 -1.11 25.04 -5.46
C HIS A 17 -1.31 23.56 -5.72
N GLY A 18 -0.26 22.77 -5.48
CA GLY A 18 -0.45 21.38 -5.13
C GLY A 18 -1.31 21.29 -3.86
N GLY A 19 -2.01 20.18 -3.69
CA GLY A 19 -2.70 19.88 -2.45
C GLY A 19 -1.74 19.80 -1.24
N PRO A 20 -2.28 19.61 -0.02
CA PRO A 20 -1.50 19.73 1.21
C PRO A 20 -0.59 18.52 1.47
N TYR A 21 -0.66 17.47 0.65
CA TYR A 21 0.03 16.19 0.87
C TYR A 21 1.28 16.04 0.01
N SER A 22 2.12 15.07 0.38
CA SER A 22 3.38 14.75 -0.32
C SER A 22 3.19 14.60 -1.84
N GLY A 23 4.12 15.18 -2.60
CA GLY A 23 4.15 15.15 -4.05
C GLY A 23 4.76 13.88 -4.65
N PRO A 24 4.93 13.84 -5.98
CA PRO A 24 5.27 12.62 -6.72
C PRO A 24 6.59 11.98 -6.29
N ALA A 25 6.72 10.66 -6.51
CA ALA A 25 7.96 9.95 -6.24
C ALA A 25 9.18 10.57 -6.95
N GLY A 26 10.29 10.68 -6.22
CA GLY A 26 11.54 11.24 -6.71
C GLY A 26 11.62 12.77 -6.77
N THR A 27 10.59 13.49 -6.33
CA THR A 27 10.68 14.95 -6.14
C THR A 27 11.20 15.31 -4.75
N GLU A 28 11.80 16.49 -4.62
CA GLU A 28 12.25 17.02 -3.32
C GLU A 28 11.09 17.05 -2.31
N GLY A 29 11.31 16.53 -1.11
CA GLY A 29 10.30 16.47 -0.05
C GLY A 29 9.21 15.41 -0.23
N SER A 30 9.31 14.52 -1.24
CA SER A 30 8.39 13.39 -1.36
C SER A 30 8.60 12.37 -0.24
N GLU A 31 7.49 11.87 0.30
CA GLU A 31 7.42 10.78 1.28
C GLU A 31 7.38 9.39 0.62
N ALA A 32 7.53 9.30 -0.70
CA ALA A 32 7.57 8.03 -1.41
C ALA A 32 8.76 7.17 -0.95
N ILE A 33 8.52 5.88 -0.68
CA ILE A 33 9.54 4.96 -0.18
C ILE A 33 10.01 4.06 -1.33
N HIS A 34 11.29 4.12 -1.68
CA HIS A 34 11.83 3.28 -2.75
C HIS A 34 11.86 1.81 -2.32
N MET A 35 11.54 0.86 -3.21
CA MET A 35 11.50 -0.57 -2.90
C MET A 35 12.81 -1.13 -2.31
N ASN A 36 13.96 -0.54 -2.66
CA ASN A 36 15.28 -0.91 -2.14
C ASN A 36 15.70 -0.11 -0.90
N ASP A 37 14.77 0.54 -0.20
CA ASP A 37 15.08 1.22 1.05
C ASP A 37 15.58 0.20 2.08
N SER A 38 16.79 0.41 2.60
CA SER A 38 17.42 -0.46 3.60
C SER A 38 16.64 -0.58 4.92
N ALA A 39 15.64 0.28 5.13
CA ALA A 39 14.76 0.22 6.29
C ALA A 39 13.79 -0.97 6.23
N PHE A 40 13.53 -1.56 5.06
CA PHE A 40 12.72 -2.77 4.99
C PHE A 40 13.45 -3.96 5.62
N THR A 41 12.76 -4.64 6.54
CA THR A 41 13.27 -5.81 7.28
C THR A 41 12.58 -7.11 6.86
N ALA A 42 11.38 -7.01 6.30
CA ALA A 42 10.58 -8.16 5.88
C ALA A 42 9.54 -7.77 4.82
N TRP A 43 8.87 -8.78 4.29
CA TRP A 43 7.81 -8.68 3.30
C TRP A 43 6.63 -9.57 3.69
N ALA A 44 5.47 -9.39 3.07
CA ALA A 44 4.36 -10.33 3.21
C ALA A 44 4.78 -11.75 2.80
N THR A 45 4.34 -12.75 3.55
CA THR A 45 4.75 -14.16 3.37
C THR A 45 3.59 -15.12 3.13
N GLY A 46 2.35 -14.66 3.30
CA GLY A 46 1.18 -15.48 3.04
C GLY A 46 -0.04 -14.68 2.61
N VAL A 47 -0.98 -15.39 2.00
CA VAL A 47 -2.29 -14.87 1.59
C VAL A 47 -3.33 -15.54 2.47
N SER A 48 -4.04 -14.76 3.28
CA SER A 48 -5.17 -15.27 4.06
C SER A 48 -6.39 -15.45 3.16
N GLU A 49 -6.69 -14.45 2.32
CA GLU A 49 -7.87 -14.46 1.46
C GLU A 49 -7.71 -13.45 0.32
N LEU A 50 -8.31 -13.76 -0.84
CA LEU A 50 -8.40 -12.90 -2.02
C LEU A 50 -9.82 -12.98 -2.58
N VAL A 51 -10.48 -11.84 -2.71
CA VAL A 51 -11.79 -11.69 -3.33
C VAL A 51 -11.68 -10.70 -4.49
N ARG A 52 -11.91 -11.18 -5.71
CA ARG A 52 -11.85 -10.33 -6.91
C ARG A 52 -13.15 -9.56 -7.09
N GLY A 53 -13.05 -8.27 -7.37
CA GLY A 53 -14.12 -7.41 -7.84
C GLY A 53 -14.38 -7.60 -9.35
N PRO A 54 -15.54 -7.12 -9.85
CA PRO A 54 -15.81 -7.02 -11.28
C PRO A 54 -14.79 -6.13 -11.99
N VAL A 55 -14.52 -6.37 -13.28
CA VAL A 55 -13.72 -5.43 -14.10
C VAL A 55 -14.46 -4.10 -14.35
N ASN A 56 -15.76 -4.08 -14.10
CA ASN A 56 -16.60 -2.89 -14.13
C ASN A 56 -17.82 -3.12 -13.23
N ILE A 57 -17.87 -2.43 -12.10
CA ILE A 57 -18.94 -2.55 -11.10
C ILE A 57 -20.31 -2.13 -11.65
N ALA A 58 -20.35 -1.20 -12.61
CA ALA A 58 -21.58 -0.80 -13.28
C ALA A 58 -22.05 -1.83 -14.33
N ASN A 59 -21.20 -2.79 -14.70
CA ASN A 59 -21.55 -3.90 -15.57
C ASN A 59 -20.87 -5.21 -15.13
N PRO A 60 -21.31 -5.82 -14.02
CA PRO A 60 -20.67 -7.02 -13.45
C PRO A 60 -20.77 -8.25 -14.36
N GLY A 61 -21.63 -8.21 -15.39
CA GLY A 61 -21.72 -9.26 -16.41
C GLY A 61 -20.46 -9.40 -17.28
N LEU A 62 -19.54 -8.43 -17.23
CA LEU A 62 -18.23 -8.51 -17.89
C LEU A 62 -17.24 -9.44 -17.19
N GLY A 63 -17.57 -9.92 -15.99
CA GLY A 63 -16.72 -10.79 -15.19
C GLY A 63 -15.82 -10.01 -14.22
N ASN A 64 -14.98 -10.77 -13.51
CA ASN A 64 -14.10 -10.25 -12.48
C ASN A 64 -12.67 -10.05 -12.99
N ALA A 65 -11.93 -9.14 -12.35
CA ALA A 65 -10.49 -9.05 -12.54
C ALA A 65 -9.86 -10.43 -12.28
N SER A 66 -8.81 -10.74 -13.04
CA SER A 66 -8.29 -12.11 -13.09
C SER A 66 -6.78 -12.19 -13.28
N PHE A 67 -6.07 -11.08 -13.33
CA PHE A 67 -4.62 -11.08 -13.55
C PHE A 67 -3.85 -11.44 -12.27
N GLY A 68 -2.79 -12.24 -12.42
CA GLY A 68 -1.98 -12.71 -11.31
C GLY A 68 -2.70 -13.61 -10.30
N THR A 69 -2.01 -13.93 -9.21
CA THR A 69 -2.55 -14.70 -8.08
C THR A 69 -2.23 -13.98 -6.79
N GLY A 70 -2.89 -14.32 -5.66
CA GLY A 70 -2.53 -13.70 -4.38
C GLY A 70 -1.04 -13.84 -4.03
N ASN A 71 -0.40 -14.93 -4.49
CA ASN A 71 1.02 -15.15 -4.24
C ASN A 71 1.93 -14.16 -4.99
N SER A 72 1.43 -13.51 -6.03
CA SER A 72 2.17 -12.47 -6.77
C SER A 72 2.44 -11.24 -5.90
N ALA A 73 1.72 -11.05 -4.78
CA ALA A 73 1.95 -9.96 -3.85
C ALA A 73 2.85 -10.31 -2.64
N LEU A 74 3.52 -11.47 -2.68
CA LEU A 74 4.41 -11.94 -1.62
C LEU A 74 5.85 -11.64 -1.97
N GLY A 75 6.69 -11.42 -0.95
CA GLY A 75 8.08 -11.04 -1.17
C GLY A 75 8.24 -9.56 -1.55
N SER A 76 9.41 -9.23 -2.10
CA SER A 76 9.73 -7.88 -2.58
C SER A 76 8.99 -7.55 -3.89
N PRO A 77 8.78 -6.26 -4.21
CA PRO A 77 8.29 -5.80 -5.50
C PRO A 77 9.00 -6.47 -6.67
N GLY A 78 8.23 -6.93 -7.65
CA GLY A 78 8.70 -7.72 -8.78
C GLY A 78 8.97 -9.21 -8.49
N GLY A 79 8.61 -9.67 -7.30
CA GLY A 79 8.81 -11.04 -6.83
C GLY A 79 10.22 -11.31 -6.29
N ASP A 80 10.60 -12.59 -6.21
CA ASP A 80 11.93 -13.06 -5.77
C ASP A 80 13.09 -12.61 -6.71
N GLY A 81 12.76 -11.96 -7.83
CA GLY A 81 13.70 -11.44 -8.81
C GLY A 81 13.38 -9.99 -9.15
N GLU A 82 14.34 -9.09 -8.94
CA GLU A 82 14.22 -7.62 -9.02
C GLU A 82 13.77 -7.04 -10.40
N ASP A 83 13.34 -7.86 -11.36
CA ASP A 83 13.12 -7.49 -12.77
C ASP A 83 11.72 -7.78 -13.33
N ASP A 84 10.80 -8.46 -12.62
CA ASP A 84 9.43 -8.71 -13.12
C ASP A 84 8.39 -7.77 -12.52
N VAL A 85 8.42 -6.50 -12.93
CA VAL A 85 7.42 -5.45 -12.57
C VAL A 85 5.97 -5.79 -12.94
N TYR A 86 5.71 -6.98 -13.48
CA TYR A 86 4.38 -7.48 -13.83
C TYR A 86 3.89 -8.60 -12.90
N GLU A 87 4.67 -9.05 -11.91
CA GLU A 87 4.20 -9.99 -10.90
C GLU A 87 3.30 -9.28 -9.88
N VAL A 88 2.06 -8.98 -10.26
CA VAL A 88 1.06 -8.31 -9.42
C VAL A 88 -0.24 -9.09 -9.32
N VAL A 89 -1.09 -8.72 -8.36
CA VAL A 89 -2.47 -9.20 -8.24
C VAL A 89 -3.48 -8.06 -8.35
N SER A 90 -4.26 -8.07 -9.44
CA SER A 90 -5.28 -7.04 -9.70
C SER A 90 -6.55 -7.27 -8.88
N LEU A 91 -7.06 -6.28 -8.18
CA LEU A 91 -8.20 -6.52 -7.30
C LEU A 91 -9.55 -6.47 -8.03
N GLY A 92 -9.68 -5.63 -9.06
CA GLY A 92 -10.97 -5.28 -9.67
C GLY A 92 -11.81 -4.39 -8.76
N ASP A 93 -12.86 -3.77 -9.32
CA ASP A 93 -13.65 -2.75 -8.65
C ASP A 93 -14.21 -3.25 -7.29
N GLY A 94 -13.70 -2.70 -6.18
CA GLY A 94 -14.07 -3.06 -4.81
C GLY A 94 -13.60 -4.45 -4.35
N GLY A 95 -12.73 -5.10 -5.13
CA GLY A 95 -12.04 -6.32 -4.73
C GLY A 95 -11.04 -6.07 -3.60
N TRP A 96 -10.59 -7.14 -2.95
CA TRP A 96 -9.66 -7.03 -1.84
C TRP A 96 -8.83 -8.29 -1.61
N ILE A 97 -7.68 -8.10 -0.97
CA ILE A 97 -6.78 -9.17 -0.56
C ILE A 97 -6.30 -8.93 0.86
N THR A 98 -6.16 -10.00 1.65
CA THR A 98 -5.57 -9.96 2.99
C THR A 98 -4.27 -10.76 2.99
N LEU A 99 -3.17 -10.08 3.28
CA LEU A 99 -1.84 -10.67 3.40
C LEU A 99 -1.44 -10.85 4.87
N THR A 100 -0.58 -11.84 5.11
CA THR A 100 -0.05 -12.22 6.42
C THR A 100 1.48 -12.17 6.43
N PHE A 101 2.05 -12.07 7.63
CA PHE A 101 3.48 -11.89 7.86
C PHE A 101 4.00 -12.95 8.83
N ASP A 102 5.25 -13.40 8.61
CA ASP A 102 5.90 -14.39 9.46
C ASP A 102 6.07 -13.91 10.90
N LYS A 103 6.30 -12.61 11.07
CA LYS A 103 6.34 -11.92 12.35
C LYS A 103 5.35 -10.77 12.32
N PRO A 104 4.66 -10.50 13.44
CA PRO A 104 3.78 -9.35 13.52
C PRO A 104 4.52 -8.05 13.23
N ILE A 105 3.89 -7.15 12.48
CA ILE A 105 4.32 -5.77 12.28
C ILE A 105 4.08 -5.03 13.60
N THR A 106 5.06 -4.21 14.00
CA THR A 106 5.03 -3.46 15.26
C THR A 106 5.10 -1.97 14.99
N ASN A 107 4.33 -1.18 15.71
CA ASN A 107 4.43 0.28 15.67
C ASN A 107 5.83 0.79 16.10
N GLY A 108 6.46 1.57 15.24
CA GLY A 108 7.73 2.23 15.44
C GLY A 108 7.65 3.74 15.23
N ALA A 109 8.72 4.33 14.69
CA ALA A 109 8.79 5.76 14.42
C ALA A 109 8.56 6.07 12.93
N GLY A 110 7.51 6.83 12.64
CA GLY A 110 7.07 7.09 11.27
C GLY A 110 6.43 5.86 10.65
N TRP A 111 6.51 5.72 9.33
CA TRP A 111 5.93 4.56 8.64
C TRP A 111 6.47 3.22 9.16
N ASP A 112 5.57 2.24 9.26
CA ASP A 112 5.85 0.89 9.77
C ASP A 112 5.82 -0.17 8.68
N PHE A 113 5.02 0.06 7.65
CA PHE A 113 4.99 -0.73 6.43
C PHE A 113 4.65 0.16 5.23
N ALA A 114 4.93 -0.33 4.03
CA ALA A 114 4.60 0.36 2.78
C ALA A 114 3.92 -0.59 1.79
N VAL A 115 2.94 -0.07 1.06
CA VAL A 115 2.19 -0.81 0.03
C VAL A 115 2.66 -0.35 -1.36
N PHE A 116 2.98 -1.32 -2.21
CA PHE A 116 3.51 -1.12 -3.56
C PHE A 116 2.47 -1.51 -4.61
N GLU A 117 2.43 -0.72 -5.67
CA GLU A 117 1.52 -0.83 -6.81
C GLU A 117 2.35 -0.70 -8.10
N ASN A 118 1.85 -1.14 -9.26
CA ASN A 118 2.62 -1.19 -10.51
C ASN A 118 2.45 0.02 -11.44
N GLY A 119 1.90 1.13 -10.95
CA GLY A 119 1.55 2.30 -11.74
C GLY A 119 2.72 2.81 -12.56
N PHE A 120 2.52 2.99 -13.86
CA PHE A 120 3.64 3.22 -14.79
C PHE A 120 4.08 4.70 -14.87
N SER A 121 3.41 5.63 -14.19
CA SER A 121 3.78 7.05 -14.20
C SER A 121 3.42 7.77 -12.90
N ASN A 122 4.00 8.94 -12.68
CA ASN A 122 3.72 9.79 -11.51
C ASN A 122 2.27 10.32 -11.42
N THR A 123 1.44 10.07 -12.44
CA THR A 123 0.06 10.56 -12.50
C THR A 123 -0.95 9.47 -12.83
N PHE A 124 -0.53 8.28 -13.26
CA PHE A 124 -1.44 7.16 -13.42
C PHE A 124 -1.38 6.37 -12.11
N LEU A 125 -2.40 6.59 -11.27
CA LEU A 125 -2.44 6.12 -9.90
C LEU A 125 -3.78 5.40 -9.69
N GLU A 126 -3.74 4.09 -9.52
CA GLU A 126 -4.90 3.28 -9.12
C GLU A 126 -4.83 3.10 -7.60
N LEU A 127 -5.91 3.43 -6.89
CA LEU A 127 -5.86 3.64 -5.46
C LEU A 127 -6.47 2.49 -4.68
N ALA A 128 -6.00 2.29 -3.45
CA ALA A 128 -6.59 1.33 -2.54
C ALA A 128 -6.62 1.86 -1.10
N PHE A 129 -7.64 1.43 -0.37
CA PHE A 129 -7.68 1.55 1.08
C PHE A 129 -6.78 0.50 1.72
N VAL A 130 -6.23 0.86 2.88
CA VAL A 130 -5.41 -0.03 3.70
C VAL A 130 -6.08 -0.23 5.04
N GLU A 131 -6.20 -1.50 5.42
CA GLU A 131 -6.74 -1.95 6.70
C GLU A 131 -5.75 -2.88 7.39
N VAL A 132 -5.74 -2.91 8.72
CA VAL A 132 -4.87 -3.78 9.51
C VAL A 132 -5.66 -4.54 10.57
N SER A 133 -5.15 -5.70 10.97
CA SER A 133 -5.74 -6.53 12.02
C SER A 133 -4.67 -7.26 12.83
N SER A 134 -4.90 -7.36 14.15
CA SER A 134 -4.09 -8.21 15.04
C SER A 134 -4.58 -9.65 15.11
N ASN A 135 -5.84 -9.92 14.72
CA ASN A 135 -6.50 -11.22 14.91
C ASN A 135 -7.07 -11.85 13.62
N GLY A 136 -6.99 -11.16 12.48
CA GLY A 136 -7.49 -11.62 11.18
C GLY A 136 -9.02 -11.57 11.03
N ILE A 137 -9.73 -10.99 12.01
CA ILE A 137 -11.21 -10.90 12.03
C ILE A 137 -11.63 -9.44 12.04
N ASP A 138 -11.09 -8.65 12.98
CA ASP A 138 -11.42 -7.23 13.15
C ASP A 138 -10.41 -6.39 12.38
N PHE A 139 -10.86 -5.66 11.36
CA PHE A 139 -10.03 -4.83 10.50
C PHE A 139 -10.31 -3.35 10.74
N PHE A 140 -9.23 -2.57 10.83
CA PHE A 140 -9.29 -1.13 11.06
C PHE A 140 -8.58 -0.41 9.93
N ARG A 141 -9.31 0.53 9.32
CA ARG A 141 -8.86 1.27 8.14
C ARG A 141 -8.13 2.55 8.53
N PHE A 142 -7.06 2.87 7.81
CA PHE A 142 -6.44 4.19 7.88
C PHE A 142 -7.39 5.27 7.37
N GLU A 143 -7.43 6.42 8.05
CA GLU A 143 -8.24 7.56 7.60
C GLU A 143 -7.64 8.15 6.33
N SER A 144 -8.22 7.78 5.18
CA SER A 144 -7.83 8.27 3.86
C SER A 144 -8.52 9.59 3.54
N VAL A 145 -7.86 10.44 2.74
CA VAL A 145 -8.44 11.67 2.20
C VAL A 145 -8.11 11.78 0.72
N SER A 146 -9.11 12.14 -0.09
CA SER A 146 -8.92 12.51 -1.49
C SER A 146 -9.51 13.90 -1.77
N LEU A 147 -8.67 14.80 -2.26
CA LEU A 147 -9.07 16.12 -2.75
C LEU A 147 -9.15 16.16 -4.29
N THR A 148 -9.13 14.99 -4.94
CA THR A 148 -9.20 14.90 -6.40
C THR A 148 -10.54 15.48 -6.89
N PRO A 149 -10.55 16.37 -7.90
CA PRO A 149 -11.79 16.97 -8.39
C PRO A 149 -12.81 15.93 -8.88
N VAL A 150 -14.07 16.07 -8.47
CA VAL A 150 -15.17 15.14 -8.85
C VAL A 150 -16.12 15.71 -9.91
N THR A 151 -15.78 16.86 -10.51
CA THR A 151 -16.61 17.49 -11.55
C THR A 151 -16.58 16.74 -12.88
N THR A 152 -15.51 15.99 -13.12
CA THR A 152 -15.28 15.22 -14.35
C THR A 152 -14.68 13.88 -13.96
N GLN A 153 -15.24 12.79 -14.47
CA GLN A 153 -14.66 11.45 -14.30
C GLN A 153 -13.23 11.42 -14.86
N ILE A 154 -12.28 10.93 -14.07
CA ILE A 154 -10.95 10.59 -14.57
C ILE A 154 -11.10 9.30 -15.37
N GLY A 155 -10.83 9.35 -16.67
CA GLY A 155 -10.89 8.16 -17.52
C GLY A 155 -9.82 7.14 -17.12
N GLY A 156 -9.96 5.88 -17.56
CA GLY A 156 -9.08 4.77 -17.19
C GLY A 156 -7.58 4.89 -17.58
N PHE A 157 -7.13 6.01 -18.12
CA PHE A 157 -5.71 6.37 -18.33
C PHE A 157 -5.43 7.83 -17.93
N GLY A 158 -6.33 8.42 -17.15
CA GLY A 158 -6.28 9.82 -16.74
C GLY A 158 -5.26 10.07 -15.64
N SER A 159 -5.01 11.34 -15.39
CA SER A 159 -4.02 11.80 -14.43
C SER A 159 -4.65 12.13 -13.07
N VAL A 160 -4.06 11.61 -12.01
CA VAL A 160 -4.32 11.94 -10.61
C VAL A 160 -3.10 12.67 -10.03
N ASP A 161 -3.34 13.69 -9.22
CA ASP A 161 -2.29 14.45 -8.55
C ASP A 161 -2.06 13.92 -7.13
N THR A 162 -0.85 13.40 -6.89
CA THR A 162 -0.42 12.83 -5.59
C THR A 162 -0.62 13.78 -4.42
N THR A 163 -0.52 15.09 -4.64
CA THR A 163 -0.64 16.10 -3.58
C THR A 163 -2.06 16.23 -3.03
N ASN A 164 -3.05 15.64 -3.71
CA ASN A 164 -4.44 15.55 -3.27
C ASN A 164 -4.76 14.29 -2.46
N LEU A 165 -3.80 13.38 -2.27
CA LEU A 165 -4.03 12.06 -1.70
C LEU A 165 -3.30 11.86 -0.37
N HIS A 166 -4.00 11.28 0.59
CA HIS A 166 -3.46 10.88 1.89
C HIS A 166 -3.99 9.51 2.30
N ASN A 167 -3.11 8.67 2.85
CA ASN A 167 -3.42 7.32 3.33
C ASN A 167 -4.18 6.43 2.33
N LEU A 168 -3.82 6.55 1.05
CA LEU A 168 -4.27 5.69 -0.04
C LEU A 168 -3.04 5.02 -0.64
N ALA A 169 -3.06 3.69 -0.73
CA ALA A 169 -2.04 2.95 -1.47
C ALA A 169 -2.14 3.29 -2.97
N GLY A 170 -1.07 3.04 -3.74
CA GLY A 170 -1.00 3.37 -5.17
C GLY A 170 -0.81 4.86 -5.46
N LYS A 171 -0.52 5.66 -4.44
CA LYS A 171 -0.17 7.07 -4.61
C LYS A 171 1.12 7.28 -5.42
N TYR A 172 1.98 6.26 -5.56
CA TYR A 172 3.26 6.38 -6.25
C TYR A 172 3.43 5.29 -7.31
N ARG A 173 4.16 5.64 -8.36
CA ARG A 173 4.49 4.73 -9.47
C ARG A 173 5.32 3.52 -9.02
N THR A 174 5.36 2.49 -9.86
CA THR A 174 6.17 1.28 -9.72
C THR A 174 7.58 1.54 -9.18
N GLY A 175 8.00 0.68 -8.25
CA GLY A 175 9.23 0.78 -7.48
C GLY A 175 9.17 1.74 -6.28
N TRP A 176 8.04 2.42 -6.05
CA TRP A 176 7.83 3.31 -4.91
C TRP A 176 6.55 2.97 -4.16
N GLY A 177 6.66 2.76 -2.85
CA GLY A 177 5.55 2.42 -1.97
C GLY A 177 5.01 3.62 -1.21
N THR A 178 3.75 3.52 -0.79
CA THR A 178 3.11 4.45 0.14
C THR A 178 3.25 3.92 1.56
N GLY A 179 3.88 4.70 2.45
CA GLY A 179 4.08 4.33 3.84
C GLY A 179 2.84 4.56 4.71
N PHE A 180 2.65 3.71 5.71
CA PHE A 180 1.56 3.77 6.69
C PHE A 180 2.13 3.68 8.11
N ASP A 181 1.76 4.62 8.99
CA ASP A 181 2.20 4.72 10.37
C ASP A 181 1.09 4.24 11.32
N LEU A 182 1.30 3.08 11.97
CA LEU A 182 0.31 2.44 12.83
C LEU A 182 -0.08 3.30 14.03
N SER A 183 0.70 4.33 14.39
CA SER A 183 0.38 5.21 15.51
C SER A 183 -0.86 6.05 15.23
N GLU A 184 -1.22 6.24 13.95
CA GLU A 184 -2.47 6.88 13.53
C GLU A 184 -3.70 6.08 13.98
N LEU A 185 -3.56 4.76 14.16
CA LEU A 185 -4.62 3.87 14.63
C LEU A 185 -4.61 3.66 16.15
N SER A 186 -3.74 4.35 16.89
CA SER A 186 -3.65 4.22 18.36
C SER A 186 -4.94 4.56 19.10
N ILE A 187 -5.80 5.41 18.50
CA ILE A 187 -7.09 5.79 19.08
C ILE A 187 -8.12 4.65 19.13
N ILE A 188 -7.92 3.59 18.33
CA ILE A 188 -8.78 2.38 18.33
C ILE A 188 -8.71 1.65 19.69
N GLY A 189 -7.63 1.82 20.43
CA GLY A 189 -7.48 1.29 21.78
C GLY A 189 -7.42 -0.24 21.81
N SER A 190 -8.09 -0.86 22.79
CA SER A 190 -7.95 -2.30 23.07
C SER A 190 -8.50 -3.23 21.99
N LEU A 191 -9.14 -2.70 20.94
CA LEU A 191 -9.65 -3.51 19.83
C LEU A 191 -8.56 -3.82 18.79
N LEU A 192 -7.45 -3.08 18.79
CA LEU A 192 -6.33 -3.26 17.88
C LEU A 192 -5.01 -3.18 18.65
N ASP A 193 -4.20 -4.23 18.60
CA ASP A 193 -2.84 -4.18 19.10
C ASP A 193 -1.90 -3.76 17.96
N ILE A 194 -1.60 -2.45 17.89
CA ILE A 194 -0.69 -1.87 16.91
C ILE A 194 0.77 -2.37 17.04
N ASN A 195 1.10 -3.09 18.12
CA ASN A 195 2.40 -3.74 18.29
C ASN A 195 2.35 -5.23 17.91
N ALA A 196 1.23 -5.72 17.38
CA ALA A 196 1.06 -7.10 16.98
C ALA A 196 0.12 -7.22 15.77
N ILE A 197 0.36 -6.42 14.73
CA ILE A 197 -0.41 -6.50 13.48
C ILE A 197 0.03 -7.72 12.70
N THR A 198 -0.90 -8.63 12.44
CA THR A 198 -0.63 -9.92 11.77
C THR A 198 -1.20 -9.97 10.36
N HIS A 199 -2.16 -9.10 10.05
CA HIS A 199 -2.82 -9.04 8.75
C HIS A 199 -2.88 -7.61 8.25
N VAL A 200 -2.63 -7.44 6.96
CA VAL A 200 -2.89 -6.20 6.22
C VAL A 200 -3.85 -6.53 5.09
N ARG A 201 -4.98 -5.82 5.01
CA ARG A 201 -5.94 -5.94 3.91
C ARG A 201 -5.86 -4.71 3.02
N ILE A 202 -5.77 -4.96 1.72
CA ILE A 202 -5.83 -3.96 0.67
C ILE A 202 -7.19 -4.09 0.00
N VAL A 203 -7.90 -2.97 -0.10
CA VAL A 203 -9.24 -2.91 -0.72
C VAL A 203 -9.20 -1.89 -1.84
N ASP A 204 -9.51 -2.33 -3.05
CA ASP A 204 -9.62 -1.48 -4.22
C ASP A 204 -10.55 -0.29 -3.98
N VAL A 205 -10.15 0.89 -4.46
CA VAL A 205 -11.02 2.06 -4.55
C VAL A 205 -11.75 1.99 -5.88
N VAL A 206 -13.08 1.97 -5.82
CA VAL A 206 -13.90 2.18 -7.02
C VAL A 206 -13.88 3.66 -7.40
N GLY A 207 -13.04 4.01 -8.37
CA GLY A 207 -12.74 5.37 -8.86
C GLY A 207 -13.85 6.18 -9.51
N THR A 208 -15.08 5.68 -9.51
CA THR A 208 -16.18 6.33 -10.21
C THR A 208 -16.74 7.51 -9.45
N ILE A 209 -17.14 8.56 -10.16
CA ILE A 209 -17.91 9.67 -9.58
C ILE A 209 -19.43 9.40 -9.51
N ASP A 210 -19.89 8.23 -9.95
CA ASP A 210 -21.29 7.81 -9.78
C ASP A 210 -21.53 7.35 -8.34
N PRO A 211 -22.33 8.07 -7.52
CA PRO A 211 -22.53 7.75 -6.11
C PRO A 211 -23.19 6.38 -5.87
N ALA A 212 -23.77 5.73 -6.89
CA ALA A 212 -24.28 4.37 -6.76
C ALA A 212 -23.15 3.33 -6.57
N HIS A 213 -21.93 3.67 -6.98
CA HIS A 213 -20.80 2.76 -7.07
C HIS A 213 -19.51 3.35 -6.46
N ALA A 214 -19.47 4.66 -6.22
CA ALA A 214 -18.29 5.38 -5.75
C ALA A 214 -17.77 4.88 -4.40
N SER A 215 -16.45 4.88 -4.27
CA SER A 215 -15.77 4.78 -2.98
C SER A 215 -15.65 6.15 -2.31
N TYR A 216 -15.67 6.15 -0.97
CA TYR A 216 -15.66 7.37 -0.16
C TYR A 216 -14.47 7.37 0.81
N ASP A 217 -13.86 8.53 0.97
CA ASP A 217 -12.78 8.76 1.94
C ASP A 217 -13.32 8.92 3.38
N SER A 218 -12.44 9.12 4.35
CA SER A 218 -12.80 9.27 5.78
C SER A 218 -13.68 10.48 6.09
N LEU A 219 -13.73 11.47 5.19
CA LEU A 219 -14.52 12.69 5.32
C LEU A 219 -15.81 12.63 4.50
N GLY A 220 -16.07 11.51 3.82
CA GLY A 220 -17.23 11.30 2.97
C GLY A 220 -17.11 11.92 1.57
N ASN A 221 -15.90 12.29 1.13
CA ASN A 221 -15.67 12.73 -0.24
C ASN A 221 -15.59 11.50 -1.17
N ILE A 222 -16.13 11.61 -2.38
CA ILE A 222 -15.91 10.62 -3.42
C ILE A 222 -14.43 10.61 -3.81
N ILE A 223 -13.85 9.42 -3.95
CA ILE A 223 -12.50 9.24 -4.48
C ILE A 223 -12.61 9.00 -5.99
N ASN A 224 -12.13 9.97 -6.78
CA ASN A 224 -12.09 9.89 -8.23
C ASN A 224 -10.68 9.53 -8.68
N ASP A 225 -10.49 8.32 -9.19
CA ASP A 225 -9.25 7.83 -9.79
C ASP A 225 -9.55 7.22 -11.18
N PRO A 226 -8.58 6.64 -11.91
CA PRO A 226 -8.81 6.13 -13.25
C PRO A 226 -9.97 5.12 -13.33
N TYR A 227 -11.09 5.52 -13.92
CA TYR A 227 -12.26 4.65 -14.08
C TYR A 227 -13.02 4.89 -15.41
N SER A 228 -13.61 3.87 -16.04
CA SER A 228 -13.47 2.45 -15.73
C SER A 228 -12.19 1.87 -16.34
N THR A 229 -11.65 0.82 -15.74
CA THR A 229 -10.55 0.00 -16.26
C THR A 229 -11.03 -1.43 -16.56
N PRO A 230 -11.88 -1.64 -17.60
CA PRO A 230 -12.59 -2.90 -17.87
C PRO A 230 -11.69 -3.97 -18.50
N PHE A 231 -10.60 -4.31 -17.81
CA PHE A 231 -9.57 -5.26 -18.20
C PHE A 231 -9.37 -6.29 -17.10
N ASN A 232 -8.71 -7.41 -17.42
CA ASN A 232 -8.37 -8.42 -16.41
C ASN A 232 -7.41 -7.88 -15.33
N THR A 233 -6.70 -6.78 -15.65
CA THR A 233 -5.83 -6.00 -14.77
C THR A 233 -6.54 -4.76 -14.19
N GLY A 234 -7.87 -4.76 -14.16
CA GLY A 234 -8.63 -3.60 -13.67
C GLY A 234 -8.52 -3.43 -12.17
N GLY A 235 -8.61 -2.18 -11.72
CA GLY A 235 -8.49 -1.78 -10.32
C GLY A 235 -7.05 -1.81 -9.83
N PHE A 236 -6.88 -1.83 -8.52
CA PHE A 236 -5.58 -1.81 -7.86
C PHE A 236 -4.74 -3.05 -8.18
N ASP A 237 -3.53 -2.84 -8.70
CA ASP A 237 -2.54 -3.87 -8.99
C ASP A 237 -1.51 -4.00 -7.86
N LEU A 238 -1.80 -4.84 -6.86
CA LEU A 238 -0.91 -5.01 -5.70
C LEU A 238 0.36 -5.78 -6.10
N ASP A 239 1.51 -5.15 -5.86
CA ASP A 239 2.85 -5.69 -6.11
C ASP A 239 3.48 -6.27 -4.82
N ALA A 240 3.50 -5.51 -3.72
CA ALA A 240 4.03 -6.01 -2.46
C ALA A 240 3.57 -5.21 -1.24
N ILE A 241 3.83 -5.77 -0.05
CA ILE A 241 3.80 -5.04 1.22
C ILE A 241 5.13 -5.26 1.96
N GLY A 242 5.90 -4.18 2.11
CA GLY A 242 7.18 -4.17 2.81
C GLY A 242 7.05 -3.69 4.25
N VAL A 243 7.74 -4.36 5.18
CA VAL A 243 7.69 -4.10 6.62
C VAL A 243 9.00 -3.49 7.09
N ARG A 244 8.93 -2.45 7.93
CA ARG A 244 10.09 -1.80 8.56
C ARG A 244 10.35 -2.24 9.99
N TYR A 245 9.28 -2.51 10.73
CA TYR A 245 9.34 -2.87 12.14
C TYR A 245 8.53 -4.14 12.37
N GLU A 246 9.20 -5.19 12.83
CA GLU A 246 8.62 -6.49 13.13
C GLU A 246 8.99 -6.94 14.54
N ALA A 247 8.15 -7.79 15.13
CA ALA A 247 8.38 -8.32 16.47
C ALA A 247 9.71 -9.09 16.53
N ILE A 248 10.58 -8.72 17.48
CA ILE A 248 11.83 -9.43 17.71
C ILE A 248 11.53 -10.71 18.52
N PRO A 249 11.97 -11.90 18.07
CA PRO A 249 11.78 -13.12 18.85
C PRO A 249 12.45 -13.01 20.23
N GLU A 250 11.67 -13.25 21.29
CA GLU A 250 12.19 -13.20 22.67
C GLU A 250 13.36 -14.21 22.84
N PRO A 251 14.50 -13.82 23.47
CA PRO A 251 15.70 -14.67 23.57
C PRO A 251 15.46 -16.04 24.22
N ALA A 252 14.44 -16.17 25.06
CA ALA A 252 14.06 -17.43 25.70
C ALA A 252 13.61 -18.52 24.69
N SER A 253 12.99 -18.11 23.58
CA SER A 253 12.56 -19.04 22.52
C SER A 253 13.74 -19.68 21.78
N LEU A 254 14.78 -18.88 21.52
CA LEU A 254 16.03 -19.33 20.88
C LEU A 254 16.88 -20.19 21.83
N ALA A 255 16.92 -19.85 23.12
CA ALA A 255 17.62 -20.63 24.14
C ALA A 255 16.98 -22.01 24.36
N LEU A 256 15.65 -22.13 24.28
CA LEU A 256 14.97 -23.42 24.37
C LEU A 256 15.34 -24.34 23.20
N LEU A 257 15.35 -23.82 21.96
CA LEU A 257 15.74 -24.59 20.78
C LEU A 257 17.20 -25.08 20.84
N ALA A 258 18.12 -24.22 21.29
CA ALA A 258 19.53 -24.59 21.48
C ALA A 258 19.74 -25.63 22.61
N GLY A 259 18.91 -25.57 23.66
CA GLY A 259 18.92 -26.53 24.77
C GLY A 259 18.51 -27.94 24.36
N PHE A 260 17.52 -28.09 23.48
CA PHE A 260 17.09 -29.42 22.99
C PHE A 260 18.13 -30.06 22.06
N ALA A 261 18.82 -29.28 21.22
CA ALA A 261 19.88 -29.79 20.34
C ALA A 261 21.07 -30.35 21.13
N SER A 262 21.40 -29.76 22.29
CA SER A 262 22.54 -30.18 23.11
C SER A 262 22.26 -31.42 23.99
N VAL A 263 21.00 -31.70 24.34
CA VAL A 263 20.62 -32.93 25.07
C VAL A 263 20.67 -34.18 24.16
N CYS A 264 20.39 -34.05 22.86
CA CYS A 264 20.42 -35.17 21.92
C CYS A 264 21.83 -35.71 21.61
N PHE A 265 22.88 -34.90 21.76
CA PHE A 265 24.27 -35.34 21.48
C PHE A 265 24.96 -36.04 22.66
N ILE A 266 24.40 -35.99 23.88
CA ILE A 266 25.03 -36.58 25.07
C ILE A 266 24.62 -38.05 25.29
N GLY A 267 23.63 -38.55 24.53
CA GLY A 267 22.98 -39.85 24.78
C GLY A 267 23.63 -41.12 24.20
N THR A 268 24.66 -41.08 23.33
CA THR A 268 25.07 -42.27 22.55
C THR A 268 26.40 -42.93 22.91
N ARG A 269 27.11 -42.53 23.98
CA ARG A 269 28.30 -43.28 24.45
C ARG A 269 27.96 -44.30 25.54
N ARG A 270 27.42 -45.46 25.16
CA ARG A 270 27.44 -46.68 25.99
C ARG A 270 28.41 -47.73 25.44
N ARG A 271 29.50 -47.86 26.21
CA ARG A 271 30.40 -49.01 26.46
C ARG A 271 30.32 -50.22 25.52
N ARG A 272 31.48 -50.60 24.97
CA ARG A 272 31.83 -52.00 24.73
C ARG A 272 33.10 -52.36 25.51
N SER A 273 32.98 -53.46 26.25
CA SER A 273 34.02 -54.25 26.92
C SER A 273 34.98 -54.88 25.91
#